data_AF-A0A381FBS8-F1
#
_entry.id   AF-A0A381FBS8-F1
#
_cell.length_a   1.000
_cell.length_b   1.000
_cell.length_c   1.000
_cell.angle_alpha   90.00
_cell.angle_beta   90.00
_cell.angle_gamma   90.00
#
_symmetry.space_group_name_H-M   'P 1'
#
loop_
_entity.id
_entity.type
_entity.pdbx_description
1 polymer ?
#
loop_
_entity_poly.entity_id
_entity_poly.type
_entity_poly.pdbx_seq_one_letter_code
_entity_poly.pdbx_strand_id
1 'polypeptide(L)' 'MMTALGGLIQAHQTNPQDVADAIVKLIGTEKGKRPLRTVVDPITGEYINAANKAVEEQYGKGLALFGMGELLQ' A
#
# COMPACT_ATOMS: atom_id res chain seq x y z
N MET A 1 18.39 14.38 11.61
CA MET A 1 17.10 13.96 10.99
C MET A 1 17.26 12.62 10.28
N MET A 2 18.08 12.51 9.21
CA MET A 2 18.31 11.21 8.53
C MET A 2 18.87 10.11 9.44
N THR A 3 19.78 10.45 10.35
CA THR A 3 20.37 9.49 11.32
C THR A 3 19.38 8.96 12.35
N ALA A 4 18.41 9.78 12.77
CA ALA A 4 17.39 9.38 13.75
C ALA A 4 16.34 8.45 13.14
N LEU A 5 15.88 8.75 11.91
CA LEU A 5 14.99 7.87 11.15
C LEU A 5 15.67 6.53 10.80
N GLY A 6 16.93 6.56 10.38
CA GLY A 6 17.69 5.34 10.11
C GLY A 6 17.85 4.45 11.36
N GLY A 7 18.07 5.05 12.54
CA GLY A 7 18.15 4.32 13.80
C GLY A 7 16.84 3.65 14.21
N LEU A 8 15.70 4.33 13.99
CA LEU A 8 14.37 3.77 14.28
C LEU A 8 14.03 2.58 13.36
N ILE A 9 14.33 2.70 12.06
CA ILE A 9 14.14 1.62 11.08
C ILE A 9 15.00 0.40 11.44
N GLN A 10 16.25 0.63 11.88
CA GLN A 10 17.14 -0.45 12.29
C GLN A 10 16.69 -1.13 13.59
N ALA A 11 16.12 -0.35 14.53
CA ALA A 11 15.65 -0.85 15.83
C ALA A 11 14.28 -1.55 15.76
N HIS A 12 13.49 -1.28 14.72
CA HIS A 12 12.21 -1.92 14.47
C HIS A 12 12.26 -2.71 13.16
N GLN A 13 13.05 -3.78 13.19
CA GLN A 13 13.04 -4.77 12.11
C GLN A 13 11.62 -5.33 11.99
N THR A 14 11.07 -5.30 10.78
CA THR A 14 9.73 -5.84 10.51
C THR A 14 9.68 -7.31 10.90
N ASN A 15 8.63 -7.71 11.63
CA ASN A 15 8.41 -9.11 11.97
C ASN A 15 8.22 -9.90 10.65
N PRO A 16 8.97 -10.99 10.42
CA PRO A 16 8.81 -11.81 9.22
C PRO A 16 7.38 -12.31 8.99
N GLN A 17 6.60 -12.50 10.07
CA GLN A 17 5.20 -12.92 9.97
C GLN A 17 4.34 -11.83 9.31
N ASP A 18 4.56 -10.55 9.62
CA ASP A 18 3.82 -9.44 9.02
C ASP A 18 4.02 -9.40 7.50
N VAL A 19 5.22 -9.75 7.03
CA VAL A 19 5.54 -9.86 5.61
C VAL A 19 4.78 -11.03 4.98
N ALA A 20 4.80 -12.21 5.61
CA ALA A 20 4.10 -13.39 5.13
C ALA A 20 2.59 -13.13 5.03
N ASP A 21 1.99 -12.53 6.06
CA ASP A 21 0.57 -12.21 6.12
C ASP A 21 0.19 -11.17 5.05
N ALA A 22 1.03 -10.16 4.83
CA ALA A 22 0.81 -9.17 3.80
C ALA A 22 0.87 -9.77 2.38
N ILE A 23 1.74 -10.77 2.15
CA ILE A 23 1.80 -11.51 0.88
C ILE A 23 0.51 -12.32 0.69
N VAL A 24 0.08 -13.08 1.70
CA VAL A 24 -1.17 -13.86 1.64
C VAL A 24 -2.36 -12.94 1.36
N LYS A 25 -2.44 -11.79 2.04
CA LYS A 25 -3.47 -10.77 1.80
C LYS A 25 -3.42 -10.27 0.36
N LEU A 26 -2.24 -9.92 -0.17
CA LEU A 26 -2.09 -9.42 -1.54
C LEU A 26 -2.54 -10.44 -2.59
N ILE A 27 -2.26 -11.73 -2.36
CA ILE A 27 -2.70 -12.82 -3.23
C ILE A 27 -4.24 -12.93 -3.20
N GLY A 28 -4.84 -12.79 -2.01
CA GLY A 28 -6.28 -12.83 -1.81
C GLY A 28 -7.05 -11.57 -2.28
N THR A 29 -6.38 -10.45 -2.48
CA THR A 29 -7.01 -9.21 -2.95
C THR A 29 -7.60 -9.39 -4.35
N GLU A 30 -8.85 -8.96 -4.50
CA GLU A 30 -9.57 -8.96 -5.78
C GLU A 30 -8.77 -8.23 -6.89
N LYS A 31 -8.92 -8.72 -8.12
CA LYS A 31 -8.31 -8.07 -9.29
C LYS A 31 -8.83 -6.64 -9.40
N GLY A 32 -7.94 -5.69 -9.69
CA GLY A 32 -8.28 -4.26 -9.75
C GLY A 32 -8.26 -3.52 -8.41
N LYS A 33 -8.26 -4.23 -7.26
CA LYS A 33 -8.24 -3.62 -5.91
C LYS A 33 -6.89 -3.74 -5.20
N ARG A 34 -5.83 -4.10 -5.94
CA ARG A 34 -4.48 -4.21 -5.36
C ARG A 34 -3.92 -2.81 -5.07
N PRO A 35 -3.32 -2.61 -3.89
CA PRO A 35 -2.70 -1.34 -3.56
C PRO A 35 -1.47 -1.08 -4.46
N LEU A 36 -1.10 0.19 -4.62
CA LEU A 36 0.15 0.55 -5.31
C LEU A 36 1.37 -0.05 -4.61
N ARG A 37 1.36 -0.08 -3.27
CA ARG A 37 2.41 -0.68 -2.44
C ARG A 37 1.82 -1.48 -1.28
N THR A 38 2.41 -2.64 -1.02
CA THR A 38 2.09 -3.43 0.17
C THR A 38 2.68 -2.77 1.41
N VAL A 39 1.86 -2.59 2.45
CA VAL A 39 2.28 -1.99 3.71
C VAL A 39 2.67 -3.09 4.69
N VAL A 40 3.94 -3.08 5.11
CA VAL A 40 4.51 -4.06 6.06
C VAL A 40 5.28 -3.37 7.19
N ASP A 41 5.75 -2.15 6.99
CA ASP A 41 6.53 -1.41 7.98
C ASP A 41 5.60 -0.62 8.93
N PRO A 42 5.68 -0.84 10.26
CA PRO A 42 4.88 -0.11 11.23
C PRO A 42 5.32 1.36 11.41
N ILE A 43 6.55 1.73 11.03
CA ILE A 43 7.08 3.09 11.25
C ILE A 43 6.59 4.06 10.18
N THR A 44 6.71 3.65 8.91
CA THR A 44 6.34 4.49 7.76
C THR A 44 5.05 4.05 7.08
N GLY A 45 4.37 3.04 7.62
CA GLY A 45 3.19 2.44 7.01
C GLY A 45 2.03 3.42 6.75
N GLU A 46 1.83 4.39 7.65
CA GLU A 46 0.81 5.44 7.49
C GLU A 46 1.03 6.30 6.23
N TYR A 47 2.28 6.62 5.92
CA TYR A 47 2.61 7.35 4.69
C TYR A 47 2.25 6.53 3.45
N ILE A 48 2.53 5.23 3.46
CA ILE A 48 2.21 4.34 2.35
C ILE A 48 0.70 4.12 2.23
N ASN A 49 -0.02 4.01 3.36
CA ASN A 49 -1.48 3.94 3.39
C ASN A 49 -2.12 5.18 2.73
N ALA A 50 -1.64 6.37 3.08
CA ALA A 50 -2.10 7.61 2.47
C ALA A 50 -1.83 7.65 0.96
N ALA A 51 -0.64 7.21 0.52
CA ALA A 51 -0.30 7.14 -0.90
C ALA A 51 -1.18 6.14 -1.67
N ASN A 52 -1.43 4.95 -1.10
CA ASN A 52 -2.31 3.95 -1.69
C ASN A 52 -3.73 4.49 -1.90
N LYS A 53 -4.29 5.15 -0.87
CA LYS A 53 -5.62 5.77 -0.94
C LYS A 53 -5.69 6.84 -2.03
N ALA A 54 -4.70 7.73 -2.08
CA ALA A 54 -4.65 8.77 -3.10
C ALA A 54 -4.61 8.19 -4.52
N VAL A 55 -3.86 7.11 -4.73
CA VAL A 55 -3.74 6.46 -6.04
C VAL A 55 -5.03 5.73 -6.42
N GLU A 56 -5.68 5.05 -5.49
CA GLU A 56 -6.99 4.42 -5.71
C GLU A 56 -8.04 5.46 -6.17
N GLU A 57 -8.11 6.60 -5.49
CA GLU A 57 -9.03 7.69 -5.86
C GLU A 57 -8.74 8.24 -7.26
N GLN A 58 -7.47 8.46 -7.61
CA GLN A 58 -7.10 9.00 -8.93
C GLN A 58 -7.26 7.96 -10.03
N TYR A 59 -7.03 6.68 -9.74
CA TYR A 59 -7.29 5.59 -10.69
C TYR A 59 -8.77 5.53 -11.05
N GLY A 60 -9.67 5.62 -10.05
CA GLY A 60 -11.11 5.70 -10.28
C GLY A 60 -11.53 6.87 -11.15
N LYS A 61 -10.99 8.07 -10.88
CA LYS A 61 -11.23 9.27 -11.71
C LYS A 61 -10.72 9.09 -13.13
N GLY A 62 -9.55 8.49 -13.31
CA GLY A 62 -8.96 8.21 -14.61
C GLY A 62 -9.85 7.27 -15.44
N LEU A 63 -10.26 6.13 -14.87
CA LEU A 63 -11.15 5.19 -15.57
C LEU A 63 -12.48 5.83 -15.94
N ALA A 64 -13.08 6.62 -15.05
CA ALA A 64 -14.32 7.34 -15.34
C ALA A 64 -14.15 8.32 -16.51
N LEU A 65 -13.04 9.08 -16.54
CA LEU A 65 -12.74 10.03 -17.62
C LEU A 65 -12.60 9.35 -18.99
N PHE A 66 -12.02 8.14 -19.03
CA PHE A 66 -11.88 7.36 -20.25
C PHE A 66 -13.13 6.54 -20.61
N GLY A 67 -14.24 6.69 -19.89
CA GLY A 67 -15.46 5.93 -20.13
C GLY A 67 -15.38 4.45 -19.73
N MET A 68 -14.37 4.07 -18.93
CA MET A 68 -14.12 2.71 -18.46
C MET A 68 -14.54 2.49 -16.99
N GLY A 69 -15.48 3.30 -16.48
CA GLY A 69 -15.91 3.26 -15.08
C GLY A 69 -16.48 1.91 -14.63
N GLU A 70 -17.01 1.10 -15.55
CA GLU A 70 -17.54 -0.23 -15.24
C GLU A 70 -16.46 -1.24 -14.83
N LEU A 71 -15.18 -0.98 -15.13
CA LEU A 71 -14.06 -1.82 -14.70
C LEU A 71 -13.70 -1.65 -13.21
N LEU A 72 -14.36 -0.73 -12.50
CA LEU A 72 -14.19 -0.50 -11.06
C LEU A 72 -15.04 -1.44 -10.19
N GLN A 73 -15.90 -2.27 -10.80
CA GLN A 73 -16.84 -3.17 -10.10
C GLN A 73 -16.14 -4.43 -9.57
#